data_AF-A0A351ZUM0-F1
#
_entry.id   AF-A0A351ZUM0-F1
#
_cell.length_a   1.000
_cell.length_b   1.000
_cell.length_c   1.000
_cell.angle_alpha   90.00
_cell.angle_beta   90.00
_cell.angle_gamma   90.00
#
_symmetry.space_group_name_H-M   'P 1'
#
loop_
_entity.id
_entity.type
_entity.pdbx_description
1 polymer ?
#
loop_
_entity_poly.entity_id
_entity_poly.type
_entity_poly.pdbx_seq_one_letter_code
_entity_poly.pdbx_strand_id
1 'polypeptide(L)'
;LLGGPLLPSFEGGYVRIHTLDNRVYTGTLLLNDPSTHANNSAATKERSTSVMHIRIDEPVSKPEDVRALGIRTGDIIAFDPKFQRLENGYIKSHFLDNKAGCAVLFELAARASKMGRPLPVELFFSTYEEVGHGGAPSLSETINDLIVIDMGVVGDSLEGNERKCSICAKDSGGPYDYHVRAELVRLAESNSIAHAVDVYPFYSSDGTAALRAGADVRVGLIGPGVAASHGMERTHVEGISATVDLCMAFIAQNS
;
A
#
# COMPACT_ATOMS: atom_id res chain seq x y z
N LEU A 1 -13.39 2.71 -7.96
CA LEU A 1 -12.86 2.02 -6.76
C LEU A 1 -11.79 2.92 -6.18
N LEU A 2 -11.60 2.94 -4.87
CA LEU A 2 -10.44 3.61 -4.25
C LEU A 2 -9.29 2.60 -4.22
N GLY A 3 -8.09 2.98 -4.71
CA GLY A 3 -6.89 2.13 -4.69
C GLY A 3 -6.91 0.89 -5.57
N GLY A 4 -7.62 0.95 -6.71
CA GLY A 4 -7.55 -0.09 -7.77
C GLY A 4 -7.54 -1.57 -7.33
N PRO A 5 -8.42 -2.04 -6.41
CA PRO A 5 -8.38 -3.40 -5.90
C PRO A 5 -8.66 -4.44 -6.99
N LEU A 6 -7.96 -5.58 -6.92
CA LEU A 6 -8.20 -6.72 -7.79
C LEU A 6 -9.50 -7.42 -7.37
N LEU A 7 -10.61 -7.03 -8.00
CA LEU A 7 -11.97 -7.49 -7.64
C LEU A 7 -12.14 -9.01 -7.42
N PRO A 8 -11.52 -9.91 -8.23
CA PRO A 8 -11.54 -11.35 -7.92
C PRO A 8 -11.08 -11.71 -6.51
N SER A 9 -10.10 -10.99 -5.94
CA SER A 9 -9.60 -11.23 -4.59
C SER A 9 -10.53 -10.72 -3.49
N PHE A 10 -11.49 -9.85 -3.83
CA PHE A 10 -12.44 -9.25 -2.89
C PHE A 10 -13.84 -9.86 -2.97
N GLU A 11 -14.13 -10.69 -3.98
CA GLU A 11 -15.41 -11.39 -4.09
C GLU A 11 -15.68 -12.25 -2.85
N GLY A 12 -16.89 -12.15 -2.31
CA GLY A 12 -17.28 -12.76 -1.04
C GLY A 12 -16.75 -12.03 0.20
N GLY A 13 -16.02 -10.93 0.03
CA GLY A 13 -15.53 -10.09 1.13
C GLY A 13 -16.66 -9.32 1.81
N TYR A 14 -16.61 -9.27 3.15
CA TYR A 14 -17.49 -8.43 3.94
C TYR A 14 -17.07 -6.97 3.87
N VAL A 15 -18.07 -6.09 3.89
CA VAL A 15 -17.88 -4.65 3.83
C VAL A 15 -18.65 -3.92 4.92
N ARG A 16 -18.20 -2.72 5.23
CA ARG A 16 -18.91 -1.69 5.99
C ARG A 16 -19.21 -0.53 5.06
N ILE A 17 -20.45 -0.06 5.05
CA ILE A 17 -20.91 1.08 4.26
C ILE A 17 -21.07 2.25 5.22
N HIS A 18 -20.27 3.29 5.04
CA HIS A 18 -20.24 4.49 5.86
C HIS A 18 -21.08 5.58 5.22
N THR A 19 -22.19 5.92 5.86
CA THR A 19 -23.12 6.94 5.39
C THR A 19 -22.75 8.33 5.89
N LEU A 20 -23.22 9.37 5.18
CA LEU A 20 -23.03 10.78 5.55
C LEU A 20 -23.53 11.12 6.97
N ASP A 21 -24.56 10.44 7.46
CA ASP A 21 -25.10 10.67 8.81
C ASP A 21 -24.47 9.75 9.88
N ASN A 22 -23.29 9.20 9.58
CA ASN A 22 -22.45 8.37 10.44
C ASN A 22 -23.06 7.02 10.83
N ARG A 23 -24.12 6.55 10.15
CA ARG A 23 -24.56 5.16 10.27
C ARG A 23 -23.63 4.24 9.48
N VAL A 24 -23.51 3.02 9.98
CA VAL A 24 -22.71 1.96 9.36
C VAL A 24 -23.60 0.76 9.08
N TYR A 25 -23.66 0.36 7.81
CA TYR A 25 -24.32 -0.87 7.37
C TYR A 25 -23.29 -1.92 6.99
N THR A 26 -23.65 -3.19 7.02
CA THR A 26 -22.79 -4.28 6.53
C THR A 26 -23.30 -4.82 5.18
N GLY A 27 -22.42 -5.53 4.49
CA GLY A 27 -22.80 -6.24 3.28
C GLY A 27 -21.69 -7.14 2.76
N THR A 28 -21.92 -7.71 1.59
CA THR A 28 -20.95 -8.60 0.92
C THR A 28 -20.81 -8.23 -0.56
N LEU A 29 -19.57 -8.18 -1.07
CA LEU A 29 -19.32 -8.04 -2.52
C LEU A 29 -19.59 -9.37 -3.23
N LEU A 30 -20.47 -9.37 -4.23
CA LEU A 30 -20.84 -10.56 -4.99
C LEU A 30 -20.92 -10.28 -6.49
N LEU A 31 -20.71 -11.32 -7.31
CA LEU A 31 -21.13 -11.32 -8.69
C LEU A 31 -22.65 -11.19 -8.81
N ASN A 32 -23.14 -10.52 -9.85
CA ASN A 32 -24.55 -10.54 -10.23
C ASN A 32 -24.91 -11.96 -10.69
N ASP A 33 -25.93 -12.53 -10.05
CA ASP A 33 -26.34 -13.93 -10.23
C ASP A 33 -25.21 -14.94 -9.93
N PRO A 34 -24.74 -15.02 -8.67
CA PRO A 34 -23.50 -15.73 -8.32
C PRO A 34 -23.69 -17.25 -8.15
N SER A 35 -24.92 -17.76 -8.20
CA SER A 35 -25.22 -19.16 -7.88
C SER A 35 -24.96 -20.07 -9.07
N THR A 36 -24.10 -21.07 -8.94
CA THR A 36 -23.84 -22.06 -10.01
C THR A 36 -25.05 -22.90 -10.38
N HIS A 37 -26.01 -23.07 -9.46
CA HIS A 37 -27.27 -23.75 -9.73
C HIS A 37 -28.23 -22.92 -10.59
N ALA A 38 -28.10 -21.59 -10.57
CA ALA A 38 -28.94 -20.67 -11.35
C ALA A 38 -28.22 -20.12 -12.60
N ASN A 39 -26.89 -20.01 -12.53
CA ASN A 39 -26.03 -19.41 -13.53
C ASN A 39 -24.79 -20.27 -13.78
N ASN A 40 -24.81 -21.01 -14.88
CA ASN A 40 -23.69 -21.85 -15.31
C ASN A 40 -22.45 -21.07 -15.77
N SER A 41 -22.57 -19.74 -15.97
CA SER A 41 -21.47 -18.87 -16.40
C SER A 41 -20.79 -18.11 -15.26
N ALA A 42 -21.27 -18.27 -14.01
CA ALA A 42 -20.73 -17.55 -12.85
C ALA A 42 -19.22 -17.75 -12.63
N ALA A 43 -18.70 -18.92 -12.98
CA ALA A 43 -17.28 -19.24 -12.86
C ALA A 43 -16.40 -18.46 -13.87
N THR A 44 -16.84 -18.35 -15.13
CA THR A 44 -16.03 -17.80 -16.23
C THR A 44 -16.28 -16.31 -16.47
N LYS A 45 -17.28 -15.72 -15.81
CA LYS A 45 -17.60 -14.30 -15.95
C LYS A 45 -16.46 -13.43 -15.41
N GLU A 46 -16.01 -12.48 -16.22
CA GLU A 46 -15.00 -11.50 -15.81
C GLU A 46 -15.54 -10.62 -14.67
N ARG A 47 -14.75 -10.42 -13.61
CA ARG A 47 -15.15 -9.61 -12.46
C ARG A 47 -14.90 -8.14 -12.77
N SER A 48 -15.95 -7.34 -12.76
CA SER A 48 -15.90 -5.89 -12.95
C SER A 48 -17.00 -5.20 -12.15
N THR A 49 -16.87 -3.90 -11.93
CA THR A 49 -17.86 -3.11 -11.19
C THR A 49 -19.24 -3.05 -11.87
N SER A 50 -19.34 -3.39 -13.16
CA SER A 50 -20.62 -3.43 -13.89
C SER A 50 -21.38 -4.74 -13.70
N VAL A 51 -20.71 -5.81 -13.24
CA VAL A 51 -21.30 -7.14 -13.07
C VAL A 51 -21.22 -7.65 -11.64
N MET A 52 -20.78 -6.82 -10.70
CA MET A 52 -20.74 -7.12 -9.26
C MET A 52 -21.54 -6.07 -8.49
N HIS A 53 -22.02 -6.42 -7.31
CA HIS A 53 -22.75 -5.53 -6.41
C HIS A 53 -22.39 -5.80 -4.94
N ILE A 54 -22.68 -4.82 -4.09
CA ILE A 54 -22.74 -5.03 -2.65
C ILE A 54 -24.15 -5.48 -2.30
N ARG A 55 -24.29 -6.70 -1.80
CA ARG A 55 -25.52 -7.14 -1.16
C ARG A 55 -25.52 -6.62 0.27
N ILE A 56 -26.32 -5.59 0.51
CA ILE A 56 -26.49 -4.95 1.83
C ILE A 56 -27.25 -5.93 2.73
N ASP A 57 -26.84 -6.05 4.00
CA ASP A 57 -27.49 -6.90 4.99
C ASP A 57 -28.76 -6.25 5.57
N GLU A 58 -29.60 -5.70 4.70
CA GLU A 58 -30.85 -5.01 5.01
C GLU A 58 -31.95 -5.43 4.02
N PRO A 59 -33.25 -5.31 4.36
CA PRO A 59 -34.36 -5.60 3.45
C PRO A 59 -34.47 -4.60 2.27
N VAL A 60 -33.59 -4.77 1.29
CA VAL A 60 -33.47 -3.91 0.10
C VAL A 60 -33.86 -4.70 -1.14
N SER A 61 -34.82 -4.19 -1.90
CA SER A 61 -35.30 -4.81 -3.14
C SER A 61 -35.30 -3.85 -4.34
N LYS A 62 -35.24 -2.54 -4.07
CA LYS A 62 -35.29 -1.48 -5.08
C LYS A 62 -34.46 -0.26 -4.64
N PRO A 63 -34.12 0.65 -5.58
CA PRO A 63 -33.30 1.83 -5.27
C PRO A 63 -33.86 2.75 -4.18
N GLU A 64 -35.18 2.77 -3.98
CA GLU A 64 -35.84 3.56 -2.93
C GLU A 64 -35.48 3.06 -1.53
N ASP A 65 -35.32 1.74 -1.37
CA ASP A 65 -35.01 1.13 -0.07
C ASP A 65 -33.58 1.51 0.36
N VAL A 66 -32.61 1.48 -0.57
CA VAL A 66 -31.22 1.95 -0.33
C VAL A 66 -31.21 3.42 0.09
N ARG A 67 -32.00 4.27 -0.59
CA ARG A 67 -32.12 5.68 -0.25
C ARG A 67 -32.78 5.90 1.11
N ALA A 68 -33.73 5.06 1.51
CA ALA A 68 -34.36 5.11 2.83
C ALA A 68 -33.38 4.76 3.95
N LEU A 69 -32.38 3.90 3.68
CA LEU A 69 -31.25 3.66 4.58
C LEU A 69 -30.31 4.87 4.69
N GLY A 70 -30.48 5.90 3.87
CA GLY A 70 -29.62 7.09 3.85
C GLY A 70 -28.31 6.88 3.10
N ILE A 71 -28.12 5.73 2.46
CA ILE A 71 -26.93 5.42 1.64
C ILE A 71 -27.01 6.22 0.32
N ARG A 72 -25.92 6.89 -0.03
CA ARG A 72 -25.83 7.83 -1.16
C ARG A 72 -24.62 7.55 -2.04
N THR A 73 -24.68 8.02 -3.28
CA THR A 73 -23.48 8.09 -4.13
C THR A 73 -22.40 8.93 -3.44
N GLY A 74 -21.20 8.36 -3.32
CA GLY A 74 -20.07 8.99 -2.62
C GLY A 74 -19.82 8.43 -1.22
N ASP A 75 -20.78 7.70 -0.63
CA ASP A 75 -20.56 6.99 0.63
C ASP A 75 -19.48 5.91 0.48
N ILE A 76 -18.65 5.76 1.51
CA ILE A 76 -17.47 4.90 1.46
C ILE A 76 -17.84 3.48 1.82
N ILE A 77 -17.37 2.53 1.02
CA ILE A 77 -17.50 1.10 1.28
C ILE A 77 -16.10 0.57 1.64
N ALA A 78 -15.94 0.19 2.90
CA ALA A 78 -14.69 -0.30 3.46
C ALA A 78 -14.73 -1.82 3.61
N PHE A 79 -13.83 -2.53 2.94
CA PHE A 79 -13.70 -3.98 3.10
C PHE A 79 -13.11 -4.35 4.47
N ASP A 80 -13.51 -5.52 4.97
CA ASP A 80 -12.80 -6.18 6.06
C ASP A 80 -11.38 -6.53 5.60
N PRO A 81 -10.33 -6.04 6.29
CA PRO A 81 -8.96 -6.30 5.89
C PRO A 81 -8.50 -7.75 6.10
N LYS A 82 -9.21 -8.56 6.90
CA LYS A 82 -8.82 -9.94 7.25
C LYS A 82 -7.40 -10.06 7.83
N PHE A 83 -6.99 -9.06 8.60
CA PHE A 83 -5.65 -8.98 9.18
C PHE A 83 -5.34 -10.18 10.07
N GLN A 84 -4.20 -10.82 9.84
CA GLN A 84 -3.65 -11.89 10.66
C GLN A 84 -2.13 -11.73 10.77
N ARG A 85 -1.62 -11.77 12.01
CA ARG A 85 -0.20 -11.93 12.30
C ARG A 85 0.04 -13.35 12.80
N LEU A 86 0.95 -14.06 12.16
CA LEU A 86 1.31 -15.44 12.49
C LEU A 86 2.54 -15.46 13.40
N GLU A 87 2.65 -16.51 14.22
CA GLU A 87 3.76 -16.68 15.18
C GLU A 87 5.13 -16.78 14.48
N ASN A 88 5.15 -17.27 13.23
CA ASN A 88 6.35 -17.41 12.42
C ASN A 88 6.78 -16.12 11.71
N GLY A 89 6.16 -14.98 12.00
CA GLY A 89 6.57 -13.67 11.47
C GLY A 89 5.87 -13.22 10.19
N TYR A 90 5.06 -14.07 9.55
CA TYR A 90 4.24 -13.65 8.41
C TYR A 90 3.02 -12.84 8.85
N ILE A 91 2.64 -11.86 8.03
CA ILE A 91 1.46 -11.01 8.21
C ILE A 91 0.65 -11.08 6.92
N LYS A 92 -0.64 -11.40 7.01
CA LYS A 92 -1.59 -11.41 5.89
C LYS A 92 -2.70 -10.39 6.12
N SER A 93 -3.07 -9.63 5.10
CA SER A 93 -4.16 -8.67 5.16
C SER A 93 -4.47 -8.17 3.75
N HIS A 94 -5.65 -7.63 3.50
CA HIS A 94 -5.80 -6.59 2.49
C HIS A 94 -5.18 -5.29 3.00
N PHE A 95 -4.70 -4.45 2.09
CA PHE A 95 -4.20 -3.10 2.37
C PHE A 95 -2.91 -3.06 3.22
N LEU A 96 -2.06 -4.08 3.14
CA LEU A 96 -0.63 -4.00 3.50
C LEU A 96 0.09 -2.99 2.61
N ASP A 97 -0.34 -2.87 1.35
CA ASP A 97 -0.07 -1.73 0.52
C ASP A 97 -0.93 -0.53 0.98
N ASN A 98 -0.41 0.54 1.56
CA ASN A 98 0.95 0.74 2.10
C ASN A 98 0.98 0.82 3.65
N LYS A 99 0.09 0.08 4.36
CA LYS A 99 0.17 -0.03 5.84
C LYS A 99 1.48 -0.64 6.34
N ALA A 100 2.16 -1.45 5.54
CA ALA A 100 3.47 -1.99 5.86
C ALA A 100 4.54 -0.87 5.91
N GLY A 101 4.53 0.07 4.96
CA GLY A 101 5.37 1.27 4.99
C GLY A 101 5.02 2.20 6.16
N CYS A 102 3.74 2.34 6.51
CA CYS A 102 3.34 3.06 7.72
C CYS A 102 3.94 2.46 8.99
N ALA A 103 4.01 1.13 9.09
CA ALA A 103 4.64 0.44 10.21
C ALA A 103 6.15 0.73 10.29
N VAL A 104 6.84 0.84 9.14
CA VAL A 104 8.25 1.27 9.07
C VAL A 104 8.39 2.68 9.66
N LEU A 105 7.56 3.64 9.24
CA LEU A 105 7.61 5.02 9.74
C LEU A 105 7.36 5.11 11.25
N PHE A 106 6.40 4.35 11.79
CA PHE A 106 6.15 4.29 13.23
C PHE A 106 7.35 3.73 14.00
N GLU A 107 7.99 2.68 13.49
CA GLU A 107 9.20 2.12 14.12
C GLU A 107 10.38 3.09 14.05
N LEU A 108 10.55 3.83 12.95
CA LEU A 108 11.56 4.89 12.84
C LEU A 108 11.35 5.99 13.88
N ALA A 109 10.11 6.48 14.02
CA ALA A 109 9.76 7.46 15.05
C ALA A 109 10.07 6.94 16.47
N ALA A 110 9.72 5.67 16.73
CA ALA A 110 9.96 5.03 18.01
C ALA A 110 11.47 4.91 18.31
N ARG A 111 12.31 4.51 17.34
CA ARG A 111 13.76 4.43 17.51
C ARG A 111 14.41 5.80 17.66
N ALA A 112 14.02 6.77 16.82
CA ALA A 112 14.50 8.14 16.90
C ALA A 112 14.24 8.77 18.28
N SER A 113 13.05 8.56 18.84
CA SER A 113 12.68 9.07 20.17
C SER A 113 13.59 8.57 21.30
N LYS A 114 14.22 7.40 21.15
CA LYS A 114 15.10 6.78 22.15
C LYS A 114 16.55 7.22 22.04
N MET A 115 16.96 7.90 20.97
CA MET A 115 18.35 8.30 20.74
C MET A 115 18.80 9.50 21.58
N GLY A 116 17.88 10.19 22.23
CA GLY A 116 18.19 11.32 23.13
C GLY A 116 18.79 12.55 22.42
N ARG A 117 18.80 12.57 21.09
CA ARG A 117 19.24 13.69 20.25
C ARG A 117 18.30 13.85 19.05
N PRO A 118 18.14 15.07 18.50
CA PRO A 118 17.43 15.25 17.25
C PRO A 118 18.16 14.53 16.09
N LEU A 119 17.38 13.97 15.18
CA LEU A 119 17.84 13.43 13.90
C LEU A 119 17.42 14.40 12.78
N PRO A 120 18.23 14.60 11.73
CA PRO A 120 17.88 15.46 10.60
C PRO A 120 16.91 14.74 9.65
N VAL A 121 15.73 14.37 10.15
CA VAL A 121 14.72 13.63 9.39
C VAL A 121 13.32 14.20 9.63
N GLU A 122 12.56 14.33 8.56
CA GLU A 122 11.12 14.59 8.59
C GLU A 122 10.38 13.29 8.22
N LEU A 123 9.40 12.89 9.04
CA LEU A 123 8.57 11.73 8.76
C LEU A 123 7.20 12.21 8.27
N PHE A 124 6.82 11.78 7.07
CA PHE A 124 5.59 12.19 6.43
C PHE A 124 4.73 10.98 6.08
N PHE A 125 3.44 11.05 6.39
CA PHE A 125 2.45 10.08 5.97
C PHE A 125 1.59 10.72 4.87
N SER A 126 1.80 10.28 3.62
CA SER A 126 0.96 10.72 2.52
C SER A 126 -0.45 10.14 2.65
N THR A 127 -1.42 10.93 2.21
CA THR A 127 -2.79 10.48 1.94
C THR A 127 -3.02 10.64 0.45
N TYR A 128 -3.85 9.81 -0.18
CA TYR A 128 -4.19 9.89 -1.62
C TYR A 128 -3.14 9.35 -2.61
N GLU A 129 -2.14 8.59 -2.16
CA GLU A 129 -1.21 7.82 -3.04
C GLU A 129 -2.03 6.97 -4.04
N GLU A 130 -2.97 6.20 -3.51
CA GLU A 130 -3.89 5.29 -4.21
C GLU A 130 -4.86 5.94 -5.22
N VAL A 131 -4.84 7.26 -5.30
CA VAL A 131 -5.58 8.05 -6.30
C VAL A 131 -4.66 9.04 -7.05
N GLY A 132 -3.34 8.87 -6.95
CA GLY A 132 -2.31 9.53 -7.76
C GLY A 132 -1.83 10.89 -7.29
N HIS A 133 -2.11 11.30 -6.05
CA HIS A 133 -1.81 12.67 -5.56
C HIS A 133 -1.09 12.71 -4.20
N GLY A 134 -0.68 11.57 -3.65
CA GLY A 134 -0.12 11.49 -2.28
C GLY A 134 1.21 12.21 -2.09
N GLY A 135 2.06 12.21 -3.12
CA GLY A 135 3.38 12.83 -3.14
C GLY A 135 3.40 14.33 -3.46
N ALA A 136 2.27 15.04 -3.39
CA ALA A 136 2.20 16.48 -3.63
C ALA A 136 2.27 17.40 -2.37
N PRO A 137 2.73 16.99 -1.17
CA PRO A 137 2.78 17.92 -0.05
C PRO A 137 3.91 18.95 -0.22
N SER A 138 3.78 20.06 0.50
CA SER A 138 4.89 21.00 0.67
C SER A 138 5.99 20.33 1.49
N LEU A 139 7.06 19.88 0.84
CA LEU A 139 8.29 19.46 1.51
C LEU A 139 8.93 20.67 2.20
N SER A 140 9.55 20.46 3.35
CA SER A 140 10.37 21.51 3.99
C SER A 140 11.50 21.93 3.04
N GLU A 141 11.79 23.24 2.99
CA GLU A 141 12.86 23.82 2.17
C GLU A 141 14.26 23.27 2.50
N THR A 142 14.42 22.62 3.65
CA THR A 142 15.69 22.02 4.08
C THR A 142 15.91 20.58 3.60
N ILE A 143 14.92 19.98 2.92
CA ILE A 143 14.98 18.59 2.46
C ILE A 143 15.78 18.51 1.17
N ASN A 144 16.84 17.68 1.18
CA ASN A 144 17.64 17.39 -0.02
C ASN A 144 17.28 16.03 -0.64
N ASP A 145 16.83 15.08 0.20
CA ASP A 145 16.53 13.71 -0.17
C ASP A 145 15.11 13.34 0.27
N LEU A 146 14.34 12.80 -0.65
CA LEU A 146 13.04 12.20 -0.39
C LEU A 146 13.18 10.68 -0.55
N ILE A 147 13.17 9.97 0.58
CA ILE A 147 13.11 8.50 0.60
C ILE A 147 11.65 8.10 0.75
N VAL A 148 11.05 7.65 -0.35
CA VAL A 148 9.70 7.12 -0.39
C VAL A 148 9.73 5.72 0.19
N ILE A 149 8.87 5.47 1.17
CA ILE A 149 8.66 4.14 1.75
C ILE A 149 7.35 3.63 1.20
N ASP A 150 7.43 2.73 0.24
CA ASP A 150 6.27 2.07 -0.35
C ASP A 150 6.63 0.63 -0.67
N MET A 151 5.64 -0.26 -0.74
CA MET A 151 5.90 -1.69 -0.79
C MET A 151 6.71 -2.11 -2.02
N GLY A 152 7.58 -3.10 -1.84
CA GLY A 152 8.24 -3.78 -2.94
C GLY A 152 7.39 -4.93 -3.45
N VAL A 153 6.88 -4.86 -4.68
CA VAL A 153 6.08 -5.94 -5.26
C VAL A 153 6.90 -7.23 -5.29
N VAL A 154 6.34 -8.33 -4.81
CA VAL A 154 6.93 -9.68 -4.99
C VAL A 154 6.28 -10.33 -6.21
N GLY A 155 7.10 -10.77 -7.17
CA GLY A 155 6.65 -11.43 -8.38
C GLY A 155 7.76 -12.20 -9.07
N ASP A 156 7.40 -13.07 -10.02
CA ASP A 156 8.30 -14.06 -10.62
C ASP A 156 9.50 -13.44 -11.37
N SER A 157 9.33 -12.22 -11.90
CA SER A 157 10.38 -11.51 -12.63
C SER A 157 11.23 -10.59 -11.76
N LEU A 158 11.08 -10.65 -10.44
CA LEU A 158 11.70 -9.76 -9.47
C LEU A 158 12.59 -10.55 -8.50
N GLU A 159 13.65 -9.93 -7.98
CA GLU A 159 14.59 -10.56 -7.05
C GLU A 159 14.15 -10.46 -5.58
N GLY A 160 13.23 -9.54 -5.30
CA GLY A 160 12.62 -9.33 -4.00
C GLY A 160 11.83 -10.53 -3.48
N ASN A 161 11.65 -10.56 -2.17
CA ASN A 161 10.71 -11.45 -1.50
C ASN A 161 10.18 -10.78 -0.22
N GLU A 162 9.21 -11.42 0.43
CA GLU A 162 8.52 -10.88 1.61
C GLU A 162 9.44 -10.57 2.81
N ARG A 163 10.66 -11.12 2.83
CA ARG A 163 11.62 -11.04 3.95
C ARG A 163 12.77 -10.05 3.69
N LYS A 164 12.77 -9.36 2.55
CA LYS A 164 13.79 -8.39 2.15
C LYS A 164 13.22 -6.98 2.08
N CYS A 165 14.09 -5.98 2.21
CA CYS A 165 13.81 -4.63 1.75
C CYS A 165 13.99 -4.56 0.23
N SER A 166 13.00 -4.08 -0.50
CA SER A 166 13.17 -3.67 -1.89
C SER A 166 13.86 -2.30 -1.96
N ILE A 167 14.74 -2.15 -2.95
CA ILE A 167 15.29 -0.88 -3.41
C ILE A 167 14.90 -0.73 -4.88
N CYS A 168 14.02 0.22 -5.18
CA CYS A 168 13.55 0.42 -6.54
C CYS A 168 14.57 1.21 -7.36
N ALA A 169 15.07 0.60 -8.43
CA ALA A 169 15.91 1.30 -9.40
C ALA A 169 15.10 2.17 -10.37
N LYS A 170 13.90 1.70 -10.75
CA LYS A 170 13.03 2.34 -11.74
C LYS A 170 11.59 1.89 -11.57
N ASP A 171 10.65 2.83 -11.67
CA ASP A 171 9.23 2.54 -11.78
C ASP A 171 8.68 2.87 -13.20
N SER A 172 7.36 2.91 -13.37
CA SER A 172 6.72 3.29 -14.64
C SER A 172 6.97 4.74 -15.05
N GLY A 173 7.31 5.62 -14.11
CA GLY A 173 7.66 7.02 -14.33
C GLY A 173 9.10 7.22 -14.80
N GLY A 174 10.02 6.33 -14.43
CA GLY A 174 11.42 6.40 -14.86
C GLY A 174 12.40 5.89 -13.80
N PRO A 175 13.71 5.94 -14.09
CA PRO A 175 14.73 5.65 -13.10
C PRO A 175 14.73 6.68 -11.97
N TYR A 176 14.93 6.22 -10.74
CA TYR A 176 15.19 7.08 -9.58
C TYR A 176 16.62 7.61 -9.59
N ASP A 177 16.94 8.53 -8.67
CA ASP A 177 18.28 9.11 -8.59
C ASP A 177 19.34 8.02 -8.40
N TYR A 178 20.30 7.98 -9.32
CA TYR A 178 21.32 6.93 -9.35
C TYR A 178 22.18 6.94 -8.08
N HIS A 179 22.52 8.13 -7.57
CA HIS A 179 23.41 8.28 -6.42
C HIS A 179 22.71 7.86 -5.13
N VAL A 180 21.46 8.28 -4.91
CA VAL A 180 20.64 7.85 -3.78
C VAL A 180 20.46 6.33 -3.81
N ARG A 181 20.06 5.75 -4.95
CA ARG A 181 19.93 4.30 -5.09
C ARG A 181 21.27 3.58 -4.83
N ALA A 182 22.39 4.12 -5.30
CA ALA A 182 23.70 3.52 -5.06
C ALA A 182 24.11 3.58 -3.57
N GLU A 183 23.77 4.67 -2.89
CA GLU A 183 24.01 4.85 -1.46
C GLU A 183 23.20 3.86 -0.63
N LEU A 184 21.90 3.72 -0.92
CA LEU A 184 21.02 2.74 -0.27
C LEU A 184 21.57 1.31 -0.40
N VAL A 185 22.02 0.91 -1.60
CA VAL A 185 22.60 -0.42 -1.81
C VAL A 185 23.88 -0.60 -0.99
N ARG A 186 24.82 0.37 -1.02
CA ARG A 186 26.06 0.29 -0.24
C ARG A 186 25.80 0.24 1.26
N LEU A 187 24.81 0.99 1.75
CA LEU A 187 24.39 0.94 3.15
C LEU A 187 23.83 -0.43 3.50
N ALA A 188 22.97 -0.99 2.65
CA ALA A 188 22.42 -2.31 2.86
C ALA A 188 23.52 -3.40 2.89
N GLU A 189 24.47 -3.36 1.95
CA GLU A 189 25.61 -4.28 1.91
C GLU A 189 26.50 -4.16 3.14
N SER A 190 26.93 -2.94 3.50
CA SER A 190 27.86 -2.71 4.62
C SER A 190 27.26 -3.03 6.00
N ASN A 191 25.93 -2.95 6.14
CA ASN A 191 25.22 -3.30 7.35
C ASN A 191 24.63 -4.72 7.32
N SER A 192 24.90 -5.52 6.27
CA SER A 192 24.34 -6.86 6.09
C SER A 192 22.80 -6.90 6.14
N ILE A 193 22.15 -5.87 5.60
CA ILE A 193 20.69 -5.74 5.53
C ILE A 193 20.20 -6.52 4.32
N ALA A 194 19.24 -7.43 4.54
CA ALA A 194 18.64 -8.24 3.49
C ALA A 194 17.86 -7.34 2.50
N HIS A 195 18.32 -7.28 1.25
CA HIS A 195 17.72 -6.42 0.23
C HIS A 195 17.66 -7.08 -1.16
N ALA A 196 16.91 -6.45 -2.05
CA ALA A 196 16.88 -6.73 -3.48
C ALA A 196 16.74 -5.41 -4.25
N VAL A 197 17.25 -5.37 -5.48
CA VAL A 197 17.13 -4.19 -6.36
C VAL A 197 16.26 -4.58 -7.54
N ASP A 198 15.14 -3.88 -7.73
CA ASP A 198 14.11 -4.25 -8.70
C ASP A 198 13.69 -3.09 -9.60
N VAL A 199 13.04 -3.44 -10.72
CA VAL A 199 12.41 -2.51 -11.68
C VAL A 199 10.93 -2.84 -11.75
N TYR A 200 10.07 -1.85 -11.52
CA TYR A 200 8.61 -2.01 -11.42
C TYR A 200 7.88 -1.33 -12.59
N PRO A 201 7.63 -2.02 -13.72
CA PRO A 201 7.10 -1.40 -14.93
C PRO A 201 5.63 -0.96 -14.86
N PHE A 202 4.84 -1.50 -13.94
CA PHE A 202 3.39 -1.25 -13.82
C PHE A 202 3.00 -0.54 -12.52
N TYR A 203 3.98 0.06 -11.85
CA TYR A 203 3.85 0.68 -10.54
C TYR A 203 4.32 2.14 -10.65
N SER A 204 3.74 3.03 -9.86
CA SER A 204 4.16 4.42 -9.72
C SER A 204 4.10 4.75 -8.24
N SER A 205 5.07 5.50 -7.73
CA SER A 205 5.07 5.91 -6.33
C SER A 205 4.76 7.39 -6.13
N ASP A 206 4.60 7.77 -4.87
CA ASP A 206 4.59 9.18 -4.44
C ASP A 206 5.87 9.94 -4.80
N GLY A 207 6.99 9.26 -5.01
CA GLY A 207 8.23 9.88 -5.51
C GLY A 207 8.08 10.40 -6.94
N THR A 208 7.45 9.59 -7.79
CA THR A 208 7.10 10.01 -9.16
C THR A 208 6.07 11.15 -9.13
N ALA A 209 5.12 11.12 -8.20
CA ALA A 209 4.17 12.22 -8.01
C ALA A 209 4.86 13.53 -7.57
N ALA A 210 5.80 13.46 -6.61
CA ALA A 210 6.56 14.61 -6.12
C ALA A 210 7.41 15.24 -7.23
N LEU A 211 8.12 14.43 -8.01
CA LEU A 211 8.91 14.91 -9.15
C LEU A 211 8.04 15.60 -10.20
N ARG A 212 6.86 15.03 -10.51
CA ARG A 212 5.90 15.65 -11.44
C ARG A 212 5.30 16.96 -10.91
N ALA A 213 5.18 17.10 -9.59
CA ALA A 213 4.73 18.33 -8.94
C ALA A 213 5.82 19.42 -8.90
N GLY A 214 7.05 19.11 -9.30
CA GLY A 214 8.17 20.06 -9.36
C GLY A 214 9.04 20.08 -8.12
N ALA A 215 9.02 19.03 -7.29
CA ALA A 215 9.95 18.88 -6.18
C ALA A 215 11.39 18.78 -6.71
N ASP A 216 12.26 19.70 -6.26
CA ASP A 216 13.69 19.74 -6.62
C ASP A 216 14.53 19.04 -5.54
N VAL A 217 14.34 17.72 -5.43
CA VAL A 217 15.01 16.86 -4.44
C VAL A 217 15.44 15.55 -5.10
N ARG A 218 16.48 14.90 -4.55
CA ARG A 218 16.83 13.55 -5.01
C ARG A 218 15.84 12.56 -4.41
N VAL A 219 15.34 11.65 -5.23
CA VAL A 219 14.31 10.70 -4.81
C VAL A 219 14.86 9.27 -4.83
N GLY A 220 14.67 8.57 -3.71
CA GLY A 220 14.85 7.12 -3.60
C GLY A 220 13.52 6.47 -3.23
N LEU A 221 13.36 5.20 -3.60
CA LEU A 221 12.18 4.41 -3.26
C LEU A 221 12.62 3.06 -2.71
N ILE A 222 12.14 2.74 -1.51
CA ILE A 222 12.41 1.49 -0.80
C ILE A 222 11.15 0.97 -0.12
N GLY A 223 11.14 -0.30 0.27
CA GLY A 223 9.94 -0.91 0.83
C GLY A 223 10.09 -2.28 1.42
N PRO A 224 9.21 -2.69 2.34
CA PRO A 224 9.08 -4.10 2.66
C PRO A 224 8.51 -4.87 1.46
N GLY A 225 8.98 -6.10 1.24
CA GLY A 225 8.39 -6.97 0.23
C GLY A 225 6.94 -7.34 0.55
N VAL A 226 6.02 -7.11 -0.39
CA VAL A 226 4.60 -7.49 -0.28
C VAL A 226 4.20 -8.35 -1.47
N ALA A 227 3.72 -9.55 -1.18
CA ALA A 227 3.17 -10.46 -2.18
C ALA A 227 1.68 -10.19 -2.41
N ALA A 228 1.24 -10.34 -3.66
CA ALA A 228 -0.16 -10.22 -4.09
C ALA A 228 -0.81 -8.86 -3.76
N SER A 229 -0.06 -7.76 -3.94
CA SER A 229 -0.56 -6.38 -3.81
C SER A 229 -1.89 -6.16 -4.54
N HIS A 230 -2.75 -5.32 -3.96
CA HIS A 230 -4.15 -5.06 -4.37
C HIS A 230 -5.05 -6.30 -4.30
N GLY A 231 -4.56 -7.42 -3.77
CA GLY A 231 -5.30 -8.65 -3.52
C GLY A 231 -5.31 -9.01 -2.03
N MET A 232 -5.22 -10.31 -1.72
CA MET A 232 -4.99 -10.81 -0.36
C MET A 232 -3.49 -10.85 -0.12
N GLU A 233 -2.97 -9.83 0.55
CA GLU A 233 -1.55 -9.59 0.59
C GLU A 233 -0.87 -10.35 1.72
N ARG A 234 0.43 -10.57 1.57
CA ARG A 234 1.29 -11.10 2.62
C ARG A 234 2.66 -10.43 2.62
N THR A 235 3.19 -10.19 3.82
CA THR A 235 4.55 -9.71 4.06
C THR A 235 5.16 -10.44 5.25
N HIS A 236 6.43 -10.16 5.57
CA HIS A 236 7.13 -10.71 6.72
C HIS A 236 7.74 -9.60 7.58
N VAL A 237 7.76 -9.80 8.90
CA VAL A 237 8.39 -8.87 9.86
C VAL A 237 9.86 -8.58 9.55
N GLU A 238 10.56 -9.52 8.92
CA GLU A 238 11.95 -9.33 8.50
C GLU A 238 12.09 -8.34 7.35
N GLY A 239 11.17 -8.35 6.38
CA GLY A 239 11.18 -7.36 5.30
C GLY A 239 10.94 -5.96 5.86
N ILE A 240 9.96 -5.81 6.75
CA ILE A 240 9.69 -4.57 7.48
C ILE A 240 10.92 -4.12 8.28
N SER A 241 11.54 -5.03 9.04
CA SER A 241 12.71 -4.71 9.86
C SER A 241 13.91 -4.30 9.00
N ALA A 242 14.15 -4.99 7.88
CA ALA A 242 15.22 -4.64 6.94
C ALA A 242 15.01 -3.24 6.36
N THR A 243 13.76 -2.85 6.05
CA THR A 243 13.45 -1.49 5.58
C THR A 243 13.69 -0.45 6.67
N VAL A 244 13.29 -0.72 7.92
CA VAL A 244 13.59 0.15 9.06
C VAL A 244 15.10 0.31 9.25
N ASP A 245 15.85 -0.79 9.22
CA ASP A 245 17.29 -0.78 9.43
C ASP A 245 18.01 0.00 8.32
N LEU A 246 17.55 -0.11 7.07
CA LEU A 246 18.09 0.66 5.95
C LEU A 246 17.81 2.16 6.10
N CYS A 247 16.59 2.53 6.48
CA CYS A 247 16.24 3.92 6.79
C CYS A 247 17.12 4.49 7.92
N MET A 248 17.32 3.73 9.01
CA MET A 248 18.19 4.16 10.13
C MET A 248 19.64 4.33 9.69
N ALA A 249 20.16 3.42 8.87
CA ALA A 249 21.52 3.52 8.32
C ALA A 249 21.68 4.77 7.43
N PHE A 250 20.68 5.07 6.61
CA PHE A 250 20.64 6.27 5.75
C PHE A 250 20.57 7.56 6.57
N ILE A 251 19.74 7.62 7.62
CA ILE A 251 19.65 8.79 8.51
C ILE A 251 20.97 8.99 9.28
N ALA A 252 21.62 7.91 9.71
CA ALA A 252 22.87 7.99 10.48
C ALA A 252 24.05 8.48 9.65
N GLN A 253 24.12 8.14 8.36
CA GLN A 253 25.16 8.63 7.45
C GLN A 253 25.07 10.16 7.23
N ASN A 254 23.86 10.71 7.31
CA ASN A 254 23.55 12.12 7.10
C ASN A 254 23.44 12.94 8.41
N SER A 255 23.78 12.32 9.56
CA SER A 255 23.74 12.93 10.91
C SER A 255 25.07 13.55 11.35
#